data_AF-A0A0F8U960-F1
#
_entry.id   AF-A0A0F8U960-F1
#
_cell.length_a   1.000
_cell.length_b   1.000
_cell.length_c   1.000
_cell.angle_alpha   90.00
_cell.angle_beta   90.00
_cell.angle_gamma   90.00
#
_symmetry.space_group_name_H-M   'P 1'
#
loop_
_entity.id
_entity.type
_entity.pdbx_description
1 polymer ?
#
loop_
_entity_poly.entity_id
_entity_poly.type
_entity_poly.pdbx_seq_one_letter_code
_entity_poly.pdbx_strand_id
1 'polypeptide(L)'
;MELKNECTAEDIRKVLGSQSRIRFVGQGISSTAEIMEVARDIKRPRNDMWENCVWTDSVTMHEGELYFFQAIHQESIVVPENVDAIRAMMELESDGAKSIQKTNKALGL
;
A
#
# COMPACT_ATOMS: atom_id res chain seq x y z
N MET A 1 -6.39 -5.45 15.78
CA MET A 1 -5.19 -6.33 15.76
C MET A 1 -4.41 -6.12 17.04
N GLU A 2 -4.41 -7.11 17.93
CA GLU A 2 -3.70 -7.03 19.22
C GLU A 2 -2.18 -7.11 19.01
N LEU A 3 -1.42 -6.22 19.66
CA LEU A 3 0.02 -6.12 19.55
C LEU A 3 0.70 -6.59 20.84
N LYS A 4 1.78 -7.37 20.70
CA LYS A 4 2.55 -7.89 21.84
C LYS A 4 3.40 -6.83 22.54
N ASN A 5 3.86 -5.84 21.78
CA ASN A 5 4.73 -4.79 22.26
C ASN A 5 3.93 -3.49 22.32
N GLU A 6 4.19 -2.67 23.33
CA GLU A 6 3.63 -1.32 23.40
C GLU A 6 4.15 -0.48 22.22
N CYS A 7 3.22 0.17 21.53
CA CYS A 7 3.53 1.14 20.48
C CYS A 7 2.41 2.16 20.35
N THR A 8 2.73 3.30 19.74
CA THR A 8 1.79 4.39 19.51
C THR A 8 1.21 4.34 18.09
N ALA A 9 0.10 5.05 17.86
CA ALA A 9 -0.43 5.23 16.51
C ALA A 9 0.59 5.91 15.57
N GLU A 10 1.49 6.73 16.12
CA GLU A 10 2.56 7.37 15.35
C GLU A 10 3.64 6.39 14.91
N ASP A 11 4.01 5.43 15.78
CA ASP A 11 4.92 4.34 15.40
C ASP A 11 4.34 3.51 14.27
N ILE A 12 3.04 3.19 14.32
CA ILE A 12 2.36 2.45 13.26
C ILE A 12 2.33 3.26 11.96
N ARG A 13 2.02 4.56 12.01
CA ARG A 13 2.08 5.43 10.82
C ARG A 13 3.47 5.46 10.21
N LYS A 14 4.52 5.53 11.04
CA LYS A 14 5.91 5.49 10.58
C LYS A 14 6.27 4.17 9.91
N VAL A 15 5.86 3.04 10.50
CA VAL A 15 6.11 1.70 9.92
C VAL A 15 5.39 1.58 8.59
N LEU A 16 4.08 1.81 8.54
CA LEU A 16 3.28 1.71 7.31
C LEU A 16 3.77 2.67 6.22
N GLY A 17 4.14 3.91 6.57
CA GLY A 17 4.65 4.91 5.64
C GLY A 17 6.04 4.58 5.09
N SER A 18 6.78 3.67 5.72
CA SER A 18 8.07 3.17 5.20
C SER A 18 7.92 1.96 4.28
N GLN A 19 6.73 1.33 4.23
CA GLN A 19 6.51 0.15 3.40
C GLN A 19 6.20 0.54 1.95
N SER A 20 6.79 -0.20 1.02
CA SER A 20 6.44 -0.10 -0.41
C SER A 20 4.99 -0.52 -0.63
N ARG A 21 4.31 0.10 -1.61
CA ARG A 21 2.93 -0.21 -2.03
C ARG A 21 1.87 0.00 -0.94
N ILE A 22 2.19 0.80 0.07
CA ILE A 22 1.20 1.40 0.97
C ILE A 22 1.12 2.88 0.65
N ARG A 23 -0.10 3.38 0.43
CA ARG A 23 -0.37 4.80 0.22
C ARG A 23 -1.26 5.31 1.34
N PHE A 24 -0.78 6.31 2.06
CA PHE A 24 -1.66 7.05 2.96
C PHE A 24 -2.60 7.96 2.16
N VAL A 25 -3.87 7.89 2.48
CA VAL A 25 -4.91 8.76 1.94
C VAL A 25 -5.50 9.62 3.08
N GLY A 26 -5.95 10.81 2.69
CA GLY A 26 -6.49 11.84 3.58
C GLY A 26 -6.88 13.08 2.76
N GLN A 27 -7.35 14.13 3.42
CA GLN A 27 -7.68 15.43 2.83
C GLN A 27 -8.64 15.35 1.61
N GLY A 28 -9.95 15.24 1.88
CA GLY A 28 -10.98 15.25 0.83
C GLY A 28 -11.23 13.88 0.18
N ILE A 29 -10.50 12.83 0.57
CA ILE A 29 -10.79 11.46 0.20
C ILE A 29 -11.68 10.83 1.28
N SER A 30 -13.00 10.95 1.13
CA SER A 30 -13.99 10.41 2.08
C SER A 30 -14.38 8.96 1.83
N SER A 31 -14.21 8.46 0.60
CA SER A 31 -14.63 7.12 0.22
C SER A 31 -13.68 6.50 -0.81
N THR A 32 -13.98 5.27 -1.21
CA THR A 32 -13.26 4.58 -2.29
C THR A 32 -13.46 5.25 -3.65
N ALA A 33 -14.55 6.00 -3.85
CA ALA A 33 -14.81 6.69 -5.12
C ALA A 33 -13.74 7.74 -5.41
N GLU A 34 -13.34 8.55 -4.43
CA GLU A 34 -12.30 9.56 -4.58
C GLU A 34 -10.92 8.92 -4.78
N ILE A 35 -10.64 7.75 -4.17
CA ILE A 35 -9.41 6.99 -4.45
C ILE A 35 -9.33 6.62 -5.94
N MET A 36 -10.45 6.15 -6.51
CA MET A 36 -10.53 5.81 -7.93
C MET A 36 -10.55 7.03 -8.85
N GLU A 37 -11.03 8.19 -8.38
CA GLU A 37 -10.89 9.46 -9.08
C GLU A 37 -9.43 9.92 -9.12
N VAL A 38 -8.70 9.82 -8.00
CA VAL A 38 -7.25 10.11 -7.96
C VAL A 38 -6.51 9.22 -8.97
N ALA A 39 -6.83 7.93 -9.05
CA ALA A 39 -6.22 7.00 -10.01
C ALA A 39 -6.49 7.40 -11.48
N ARG A 40 -7.69 7.94 -11.77
CA ARG A 40 -8.06 8.52 -13.07
C ARG A 40 -7.26 9.79 -13.37
N ASP A 41 -7.18 10.71 -12.41
CA ASP A 41 -6.51 12.01 -12.56
C ASP A 41 -5.01 11.89 -12.80
N ILE A 42 -4.35 10.93 -12.15
CA ILE A 42 -2.93 10.61 -12.40
C ILE A 42 -2.72 9.76 -13.66
N LYS A 43 -3.78 9.49 -14.43
CA LYS A 43 -3.77 8.81 -15.73
C LYS A 43 -3.10 7.44 -15.69
N ARG A 44 -3.31 6.67 -14.63
CA ARG A 44 -2.80 5.30 -14.58
C ARG A 44 -3.52 4.43 -15.61
N PRO A 45 -2.82 3.43 -16.19
CA PRO A 45 -3.47 2.44 -17.05
C PRO A 45 -4.70 1.87 -16.35
N ARG A 46 -5.85 1.88 -17.03
CA ARG A 46 -7.14 1.39 -16.50
C ARG A 46 -7.60 2.03 -15.19
N ASN A 47 -7.01 3.16 -14.80
CA ASN A 47 -7.25 3.82 -13.52
C ASN A 47 -6.85 2.94 -12.32
N ASP A 48 -5.81 2.12 -12.49
CA ASP A 48 -5.36 1.19 -11.47
C ASP A 48 -4.82 1.93 -10.22
N MET A 49 -5.21 1.47 -9.03
CA MET A 49 -4.54 1.78 -7.76
C MET A 49 -3.78 0.53 -7.29
N TRP A 50 -2.49 0.44 -7.61
CA TRP A 50 -1.68 -0.73 -7.24
C TRP A 50 -1.31 -0.77 -5.75
N GLU A 51 -1.33 0.39 -5.08
CA GLU A 51 -1.05 0.50 -3.63
C GLU A 51 -2.28 0.15 -2.78
N ASN A 52 -2.05 -0.46 -1.61
CA ASN A 52 -3.04 -0.51 -0.55
C ASN A 52 -3.21 0.88 0.07
N CYS A 53 -4.42 1.42 0.04
CA CYS A 53 -4.71 2.77 0.54
C CYS A 53 -5.17 2.72 1.99
N VAL A 54 -4.45 3.39 2.89
CA VAL A 54 -4.78 3.46 4.33
C VAL A 54 -5.23 4.88 4.67
N TRP A 55 -6.36 5.03 5.35
CA TRP A 55 -6.77 6.35 5.86
C TRP A 55 -5.91 6.74 7.06
N THR A 56 -5.12 7.79 6.89
CA THR A 56 -4.12 8.22 7.90
C THR A 56 -4.75 8.47 9.27
N ASP A 57 -5.91 9.14 9.28
CA ASP A 57 -6.62 9.53 10.49
C ASP A 57 -7.35 8.36 11.17
N SER A 58 -7.47 7.22 10.48
CA SER A 58 -8.09 6.01 11.06
C SER A 58 -7.13 5.21 11.94
N VAL A 59 -5.81 5.44 11.82
CA VAL A 59 -4.78 4.69 12.55
C VAL A 59 -4.87 5.02 14.04
N THR A 60 -5.39 4.07 14.82
CA THR A 60 -5.72 4.23 16.24
C THR A 60 -5.18 3.06 17.05
N MET A 61 -4.60 3.36 18.21
CA MET A 61 -4.22 2.38 19.22
C MET A 61 -5.16 2.50 20.43
N HIS A 62 -5.76 1.40 20.85
CA HIS A 62 -6.63 1.35 22.03
C HIS A 62 -6.36 0.06 22.81
N GLU A 63 -5.95 0.18 24.07
CA GLU A 63 -5.69 -0.97 24.97
C GLU A 63 -4.79 -2.07 24.36
N GLY A 64 -3.73 -1.67 23.64
CA GLY A 64 -2.81 -2.62 22.98
C GLY A 64 -3.30 -3.14 21.62
N GLU A 65 -4.47 -2.69 21.16
CA GLU A 65 -5.05 -3.09 19.89
C GLU A 65 -4.96 -1.98 18.82
N LEU A 66 -4.49 -2.36 17.63
CA LEU A 66 -4.44 -1.52 16.43
C LEU A 66 -5.75 -1.62 15.62
N TYR A 67 -6.27 -0.45 15.27
CA TYR A 67 -7.39 -0.24 14.35
C TYR A 67 -6.97 0.71 13.22
N PHE A 68 -7.41 0.43 11.99
CA PHE A 68 -7.34 1.35 10.86
C PHE A 68 -8.26 0.86 9.73
N PHE A 69 -8.62 1.77 8.83
CA PHE A 69 -9.35 1.46 7.61
C PHE A 69 -8.42 1.45 6.41
N GLN A 70 -8.69 0.52 5.50
CA GLN A 70 -7.96 0.39 4.24
C GLN A 70 -8.92 0.18 3.07
N ALA A 71 -8.47 0.58 1.89
CA ALA A 71 -9.16 0.37 0.62
C ALA A 71 -8.23 -0.37 -0.35
N ILE A 72 -8.79 -1.38 -0.99
CA ILE A 72 -8.09 -2.25 -1.92
C ILE A 72 -8.76 -2.11 -3.28
N HIS A 73 -8.00 -1.71 -4.29
CA HIS A 73 -8.44 -1.83 -5.67
C HIS A 73 -8.16 -3.26 -6.16
N GLN A 74 -9.20 -4.09 -6.07
CA GLN A 74 -9.12 -5.54 -6.26
C GLN A 74 -8.62 -5.95 -7.65
N GLU A 75 -8.86 -5.12 -8.66
CA GLU A 75 -8.49 -5.44 -10.05
C GLU A 75 -6.97 -5.38 -10.29
N SER A 76 -6.23 -4.59 -9.48
CA SER A 76 -4.84 -4.28 -9.79
C SER A 76 -3.83 -4.58 -8.67
N ILE A 77 -4.25 -4.73 -7.41
CA ILE A 77 -3.31 -4.85 -6.28
C ILE A 77 -2.30 -5.99 -6.44
N VAL A 78 -2.69 -7.11 -7.08
CA VAL A 78 -1.81 -8.27 -7.29
C VAL A 78 -0.92 -8.17 -8.53
N VAL A 79 -1.11 -7.15 -9.39
CA VAL A 79 -0.33 -6.97 -10.63
C VAL A 79 1.17 -6.86 -10.37
N PRO A 80 1.66 -5.94 -9.50
CA PRO A 80 3.09 -5.85 -9.22
C PRO A 80 3.63 -7.12 -8.53
N GLU A 81 2.82 -7.78 -7.71
CA GLU A 81 3.22 -9.02 -7.02
C GLU A 81 3.53 -10.16 -8.01
N ASN A 82 2.75 -10.28 -9.08
CA ASN A 82 3.00 -11.29 -10.12
C ASN A 82 4.34 -11.05 -10.84
N VAL A 83 4.72 -9.78 -11.07
CA VAL A 83 6.01 -9.46 -11.71
C VAL A 83 7.17 -9.86 -10.80
N ASP A 84 7.07 -9.59 -9.50
CA ASP A 84 8.11 -9.95 -8.54
C ASP A 84 8.19 -11.47 -8.36
N ALA A 85 7.04 -12.15 -8.33
CA ALA A 85 6.95 -13.61 -8.26
C ALA A 85 7.67 -14.28 -9.44
N ILE A 86 7.52 -13.75 -10.66
CA ILE A 86 8.26 -14.26 -11.83
C ILE A 86 9.77 -14.13 -11.61
N ARG A 87 10.27 -13.00 -11.11
CA ARG A 87 11.71 -12.84 -10.86
C ARG A 87 12.22 -13.80 -9.78
N ALA A 88 11.42 -14.05 -8.75
CA ALA A 88 11.75 -15.00 -7.70
C ALA A 88 11.80 -16.44 -8.22
N MET A 89 10.73 -16.89 -8.90
CA MET A 89 10.61 -18.27 -9.42
C MET A 89 11.67 -18.60 -10.48
N MET A 90 12.05 -17.60 -11.27
CA MET A 90 13.03 -17.75 -12.36
C MET A 90 14.46 -17.40 -11.92
N GLU A 91 14.68 -17.15 -10.63
CA GLU A 91 15.99 -16.82 -10.05
C GLU A 91 16.68 -15.61 -10.73
N LEU A 92 15.89 -14.65 -11.23
CA LEU A 92 16.37 -13.48 -11.96
C LEU A 92 16.82 -12.32 -11.05
N GLU A 93 16.36 -12.32 -9.80
CA GLU A 93 16.75 -11.39 -8.76
C GLU A 93 16.64 -12.10 -7.40
N SER A 94 17.74 -12.16 -6.66
CA SER A 94 17.80 -12.81 -5.35
C SER A 94 17.39 -11.87 -4.21
N ASP A 95 17.46 -10.56 -4.43
CA ASP A 95 17.07 -9.53 -3.46
C ASP A 95 15.63 -9.06 -3.73
N GLY A 96 14.70 -9.50 -2.89
CA GLY A 96 13.27 -9.14 -3.01
C GLY A 96 13.04 -7.62 -3.02
N ALA A 97 13.80 -6.84 -2.26
CA ALA A 97 13.64 -5.39 -2.22
C ALA A 97 14.05 -4.75 -3.56
N LYS A 98 15.10 -5.27 -4.22
CA LYS A 98 15.48 -4.82 -5.56
C LYS A 98 14.44 -5.19 -6.62
N SER A 99 13.83 -6.38 -6.50
CA SER A 99 12.74 -6.79 -7.40
C SER A 99 11.54 -5.82 -7.30
N ILE A 100 11.11 -5.53 -6.07
CA ILE A 100 10.03 -4.59 -5.78
C ILE A 100 10.34 -3.20 -6.34
N GLN A 101 11.53 -2.67 -6.06
CA GLN A 101 11.96 -1.35 -6.57
C GLN A 101 11.97 -1.31 -8.10
N LYS A 102 12.44 -2.38 -8.75
CA LYS A 102 12.48 -2.50 -10.21
C LYS A 102 11.07 -2.52 -10.82
N THR A 103 10.14 -3.26 -10.21
CA THR A 103 8.72 -3.28 -10.63
C THR A 103 8.07 -1.93 -10.42
N ASN A 104 8.20 -1.34 -9.24
CA ASN A 104 7.61 -0.05 -8.91
C ASN A 104 8.08 1.04 -9.89
N LYS A 105 9.39 1.12 -10.13
CA LYS A 105 9.97 2.06 -11.10
C LYS A 105 9.40 1.89 -12.51
N ALA A 106 9.13 0.65 -12.94
CA ALA A 106 8.55 0.37 -14.25
C ALA A 106 7.07 0.75 -14.35
N LEU A 107 6.34 0.70 -13.22
CA LEU A 107 4.92 1.08 -13.14
C LEU A 107 4.70 2.57 -12.83
N GLY A 108 5.74 3.30 -12.41
CA GLY A 108 5.61 4.69 -11.95
C GLY A 108 5.06 4.80 -10.52
N LEU A 109 5.40 3.82 -9.67
CA LEU A 109 5.15 3.81 -8.22
C LEU A 109 6.35 4.36 -7.44
#